data_AF-A0A0C1NAZ1-F1
#
_entry.id   AF-A0A0C1NAZ1-F1
#
_cell.length_a   1.000
_cell.length_b   1.000
_cell.length_c   1.000
_cell.angle_alpha   90.00
_cell.angle_beta   90.00
_cell.angle_gamma   90.00
#
_symmetry.space_group_name_H-M   'P 1'
#
loop_
_entity.id
_entity.type
_entity.pdbx_description
1 polymer ?
#
loop_
_entity_poly.entity_id
_entity_poly.type
_entity_poly.pdbx_seq_one_letter_code
_entity_poly.pdbx_strand_id
1 'polypeptide(L)'
;MAREVTDADGITWSCVQAYAGLSDKAENQAAARVNEARDTLWIVCTPSGAAQSVRLELPSEWETSYSDEALLDEITAHQQK
;
A
#
# COMPACT_ATOMS: atom_id res chain seq x y z
N MET A 1 -5.04 3.86 -10.49
CA MET A 1 -4.41 5.20 -10.61
C MET A 1 -3.20 5.23 -9.69
N ALA A 2 -2.20 6.09 -9.94
CA ALA A 2 -1.02 6.23 -9.08
C ALA A 2 -1.15 7.53 -8.30
N ARG A 3 -1.00 7.49 -6.97
CA ARG A 3 -0.91 8.66 -6.10
C ARG A 3 0.55 8.96 -5.82
N GLU A 4 0.97 10.20 -6.03
CA GLU A 4 2.33 10.64 -5.74
C GLU A 4 2.32 11.49 -4.47
N VAL A 5 3.13 11.11 -3.48
CA VAL A 5 3.29 11.83 -2.22
C VAL A 5 4.77 12.14 -2.00
N THR A 6 5.11 13.32 -1.50
CA THR A 6 6.51 13.69 -1.27
C THR A 6 6.77 13.75 0.22
N ASP A 7 7.77 12.99 0.66
CA ASP A 7 8.19 12.96 2.06
C ASP A 7 8.97 14.22 2.46
N ALA A 8 9.12 14.45 3.78
CA ALA A 8 9.93 15.53 4.34
C ALA A 8 11.40 15.49 3.88
N ASP A 9 11.93 14.30 3.58
CA ASP A 9 13.26 14.11 3.00
C ASP A 9 13.34 14.48 1.50
N GLY A 10 12.24 14.93 0.89
CA GLY A 10 12.17 15.27 -0.53
C GLY A 10 12.07 14.05 -1.46
N ILE A 11 11.76 12.87 -0.91
CA ILE A 11 11.58 11.64 -1.66
C ILE A 11 10.15 11.59 -2.17
N THR A 12 9.98 11.53 -3.50
CA THR A 12 8.66 11.31 -4.10
C THR A 12 8.33 9.82 -4.12
N TRP A 13 7.21 9.47 -3.51
CA TRP A 13 6.66 8.14 -3.42
C TRP A 13 5.48 7.98 -4.36
N SER A 14 5.60 7.08 -5.32
CA SER A 14 4.51 6.68 -6.19
C SER A 14 3.80 5.48 -5.59
N CYS A 15 2.66 5.74 -4.95
CA CYS A 15 1.75 4.73 -4.40
C CYS A 15 0.74 4.30 -5.45
N VAL A 16 0.81 3.05 -5.86
CA VAL A 16 -0.14 2.45 -6.79
C VAL A 16 -0.89 1.34 -6.08
N GLN A 17 -2.18 1.23 -6.37
CA GLN A 17 -2.89 0.00 -6.05
C GLN A 17 -2.19 -1.13 -6.80
N ALA A 18 -1.55 -2.03 -6.05
CA ALA A 18 -1.22 -3.32 -6.60
C ALA A 18 -2.56 -3.99 -6.82
N TYR A 19 -3.01 -4.02 -8.08
CA TYR A 19 -4.02 -4.97 -8.53
C TYR A 19 -3.45 -6.36 -8.24
N ALA A 20 -3.59 -6.79 -6.98
CA ALA A 20 -3.20 -8.10 -6.56
C ALA A 20 -4.02 -9.05 -7.43
N GLY A 21 -3.31 -9.89 -8.17
CA GLY A 21 -3.89 -11.07 -8.77
C GLY A 21 -4.57 -11.86 -7.65
N LEU A 22 -5.89 -11.67 -7.53
CA LEU A 22 -6.81 -12.56 -6.84
C LEU A 22 -6.93 -13.92 -7.56
N SER A 23 -6.14 -14.16 -8.59
CA SER A 23 -6.00 -15.45 -9.24
C SER A 23 -4.69 -16.11 -8.79
N ASP A 24 -4.84 -17.27 -8.15
CA ASP A 24 -3.78 -18.28 -7.97
C ASP A 24 -2.71 -18.04 -6.89
N LYS A 25 -3.12 -18.11 -5.62
CA LYS A 25 -2.42 -19.04 -4.72
C LYS A 25 -3.40 -19.62 -3.69
N ALA A 26 -4.00 -20.75 -4.08
CA ALA A 26 -4.97 -21.53 -3.32
C ALA A 26 -4.42 -22.21 -2.05
N GLU A 27 -3.35 -21.70 -1.43
CA GLU A 27 -2.72 -22.31 -0.25
C GLU A 27 -2.87 -21.50 1.04
N ASN A 28 -3.80 -20.54 1.08
CA ASN A 28 -4.11 -19.81 2.32
C ASN A 28 -5.62 -19.49 2.47
N GLN A 29 -6.48 -20.44 2.08
CA GLN A 29 -7.94 -20.30 2.17
C GLN A 29 -8.46 -20.14 3.61
N ALA A 30 -7.63 -20.36 4.63
CA ALA A 30 -7.99 -20.10 6.02
C ALA A 30 -7.88 -18.62 6.42
N ALA A 31 -6.99 -17.83 5.80
CA ALA A 31 -6.88 -16.39 6.04
C ALA A 31 -7.90 -15.58 5.23
N ALA A 32 -8.30 -16.08 4.05
CA ALA A 32 -9.22 -15.40 3.14
C ALA A 32 -10.65 -15.26 3.69
N ARG A 33 -11.15 -16.21 4.51
CA ARG A 33 -12.51 -16.16 5.07
C ARG A 33 -12.70 -15.13 6.18
N VAL A 34 -11.61 -14.63 6.77
CA VAL A 34 -11.67 -13.53 7.75
C VAL A 34 -11.68 -12.17 7.05
N ASN A 35 -11.34 -12.12 5.75
CA ASN A 35 -11.11 -10.89 5.00
C ASN A 35 -12.29 -10.44 4.13
N GLU A 36 -13.36 -11.23 4.02
CA GLU A 36 -14.60 -10.82 3.32
C GLU A 36 -15.32 -9.64 4.02
N ALA A 37 -14.85 -9.23 5.20
CA ALA A 37 -15.33 -8.06 5.94
C ALA A 37 -14.42 -6.83 5.83
N ARG A 38 -13.25 -6.94 5.18
CA ARG A 38 -12.28 -5.84 5.10
C ARG A 38 -12.15 -5.39 3.67
N ASP A 39 -12.83 -4.29 3.39
CA ASP A 39 -12.77 -3.53 2.15
C ASP A 39 -11.39 -2.85 2.03
N THR A 40 -10.32 -3.66 1.98
CA THR A 40 -8.91 -3.22 1.99
C THR A 40 -8.18 -3.74 0.77
N LEU A 41 -7.32 -2.90 0.20
CA LEU A 41 -6.53 -3.12 -1.00
C LEU A 41 -5.04 -3.10 -0.67
N TRP A 42 -4.28 -3.86 -1.45
CA TRP A 42 -2.82 -3.82 -1.39
C TRP A 42 -2.29 -2.64 -2.20
N ILE A 43 -1.58 -1.74 -1.53
CA ILE A 43 -0.95 -0.57 -2.13
C ILE A 43 0.56 -0.77 -2.11
N VAL A 44 1.22 -0.52 -3.23
CA VAL A 44 2.68 -0.56 -3.34
C VAL A 44 3.16 0.86 -3.55
N CYS A 45 3.97 1.36 -2.61
CA CYS A 45 4.59 2.66 -2.71
C CYS A 45 6.06 2.49 -3.07
N THR A 46 6.44 3.07 -4.22
CA THR A 46 7.80 3.02 -4.74
C THR A 46 8.43 4.42 -4.66
N PRO A 47 9.58 4.56 -4.01
CA PRO A 47 10.29 5.83 -3.94
C PRO A 47 11.02 6.11 -5.26
N SER A 48 11.09 7.38 -5.67
CA SER A 48 11.71 7.83 -6.92
C SER A 48 13.23 7.57 -7.00
N GLY A 49 13.88 7.26 -5.87
CA GLY A 49 15.32 7.04 -5.75
C GLY A 49 15.80 5.58 -5.87
N ALA A 50 14.98 4.66 -6.39
CA ALA A 50 15.29 3.22 -6.47
C ALA A 50 15.52 2.53 -5.10
N ALA A 51 15.02 3.14 -4.02
CA ALA A 51 14.97 2.52 -2.71
C ALA A 51 13.87 1.43 -2.63
N GLN A 52 13.88 0.66 -1.55
CA GLN A 52 12.99 -0.48 -1.37
C GLN A 52 11.52 -0.04 -1.40
N SER A 53 10.74 -0.60 -2.35
CA SER A 53 9.30 -0.43 -2.39
C SER A 53 8.65 -1.05 -1.15
N VAL A 54 7.68 -0.35 -0.58
CA VAL A 54 6.89 -0.85 0.54
C VAL A 54 5.52 -1.30 0.07
N ARG A 55 4.97 -2.29 0.77
CA ARG A 55 3.63 -2.82 0.52
C ARG A 55 2.78 -2.59 1.75
N LEU A 56 1.69 -1.86 1.56
CA LEU A 56 0.73 -1.46 2.58
C LEU A 56 -0.63 -2.11 2.31
N GLU A 57 -1.37 -2.43 3.36
CA GLU A 57 -2.75 -2.88 3.29
C GLU A 57 -3.66 -1.74 3.76
N LEU A 58 -4.26 -1.01 2.83
CA LEU A 58 -5.06 0.18 3.11
C LEU A 58 -6.53 -0.05 2.75
N PRO A 59 -7.50 0.71 3.30
CA PRO A 59 -8.91 0.65 2.88
C PRO A 59 -9.08 0.94 1.38
N SER A 60 -10.16 0.47 0.76
CA SER A 60 -10.40 0.73 -0.66
C SER A 60 -10.53 2.22 -0.96
N GLU A 61 -11.06 2.98 0.00
CA GLU A 61 -11.19 4.43 -0.04
C GLU A 61 -9.92 5.17 0.39
N TRP A 62 -8.75 4.52 0.41
CA TRP A 62 -7.49 5.18 0.77
C TRP A 62 -7.19 6.40 -0.13
N GLU A 63 -7.57 6.36 -1.42
CA GLU A 63 -7.35 7.49 -2.33
C GLU A 63 -8.06 8.78 -1.84
N THR A 64 -9.20 8.64 -1.17
CA THR A 64 -10.05 9.75 -0.71
C THR A 64 -9.97 10.00 0.79
N SER A 65 -9.83 8.95 1.61
CA SER A 65 -9.83 9.03 3.07
C SER A 65 -8.43 9.11 3.68
N TYR A 66 -7.38 8.64 3.01
CA TYR A 66 -6.02 8.78 3.51
C TYR A 66 -5.42 10.13 3.11
N SER A 67 -4.81 10.79 4.08
CA SER A 67 -3.98 11.98 3.86
C SER A 67 -2.57 11.56 3.45
N ASP A 68 -1.87 12.43 2.73
CA ASP A 68 -0.50 12.15 2.26
C ASP A 68 0.44 11.89 3.44
N GLU A 69 0.29 12.64 4.54
CA GLU A 69 1.04 12.47 5.78
C GLU A 69 0.84 11.08 6.42
N ALA A 70 -0.40 10.59 6.45
CA ALA A 70 -0.72 9.27 7.00
C ALA A 70 -0.16 8.13 6.12
N LEU A 71 -0.17 8.32 4.80
CA LEU A 71 0.48 7.41 3.85
C LEU A 71 1.99 7.34 4.08
N LEU A 72 2.64 8.49 4.27
CA LEU A 72 4.07 8.59 4.53
C LEU A 72 4.47 7.95 5.88
N ASP A 73 3.65 8.12 6.91
CA ASP A 73 3.86 7.47 8.21
C ASP A 73 3.83 5.94 8.08
N GLU A 74 2.82 5.41 7.39
CA GLU A 74 2.70 3.97 7.10
C GLU A 74 3.87 3.45 6.25
N ILE A 75 4.27 4.19 5.21
CA ILE A 75 5.43 3.87 4.37
C ILE A 75 6.70 3.75 5.24
N THR A 76 6.92 4.73 6.12
CA THR A 76 8.10 4.80 6.99
C THR A 76 8.10 3.69 8.03
N ALA A 77 6.94 3.39 8.63
CA ALA A 77 6.76 2.30 9.56
C ALA A 77 7.08 0.93 8.91
N HIS A 78 6.70 0.75 7.65
CA HIS A 78 6.95 -0.48 6.89
C HIS A 78 8.35 -0.57 6.25
N GLN A 79 9.06 0.55 6.05
CA GLN A 79 10.44 0.54 5.54
C GLN A 79 11.47 0.05 6.57
N GLN A 80 11.19 0.18 7.87
CA GLN A 80 12.14 -0.14 8.95
C GLN A 80 12.12 -1.62 9.40
N LYS A 81 11.39 -2.49 8.69
CA LYS A 81 11.31 -3.94 8.96
C LYS A 81 12.17 -4.74 7.99
#